data_AF-A0A3B9LEA5-F1
#
_entry.id   AF-A0A3B9LEA5-F1
#
_cell.length_a   1.000
_cell.length_b   1.000
_cell.length_c   1.000
_cell.angle_alpha   90.00
_cell.angle_beta   90.00
_cell.angle_gamma   90.00
#
_symmetry.space_group_name_H-M   'P 1'
#
loop_
_entity.id
_entity.type
_entity.pdbx_description
1 polymer ?
#
loop_
_entity_poly.entity_id
_entity_poly.type
_entity_poly.pdbx_seq_one_letter_code
_entity_poly.pdbx_strand_id
1 'polypeptide(L)'
;MTWLDKLERRFGFLGIPGLIRIIVGFSALVFLLGWLNPDFISVLDLKPERVRHGEIWRLVTYIFIPQTVSFLWIIFVLWFLWWIGNGLERAFGAFRLTLYFLVGMIGTTAAAFF
;
A
#
# COMPACT_ATOMS: atom_id res chain seq x y z
N MET A 1 25.33 -8.11 13.03
CA MET A 1 24.76 -6.85 12.50
C MET A 1 24.47 -7.05 11.03
N THR A 2 23.22 -7.33 10.69
CA THR A 2 22.79 -7.40 9.30
C THR A 2 22.81 -6.00 8.68
N TRP A 3 22.87 -5.91 7.35
CA TRP A 3 22.85 -4.63 6.64
C TRP A 3 21.56 -3.84 6.94
N LEU A 4 20.44 -4.55 7.15
CA LEU A 4 19.17 -3.98 7.59
C LEU A 4 19.27 -3.28 8.95
N ASP A 5 19.96 -3.87 9.93
CA ASP A 5 20.14 -3.25 11.25
C ASP A 5 20.92 -1.93 11.16
N LYS A 6 21.89 -1.83 10.24
CA LYS A 6 22.63 -0.58 9.99
C LYS A 6 21.73 0.48 9.34
N LEU A 7 20.88 0.06 8.40
CA LEU A 7 19.94 0.93 7.71
C LEU A 7 18.89 1.47 8.69
N GLU A 8 18.35 0.60 9.53
CA GLU A 8 17.39 0.93 10.59
C GLU A 8 17.99 1.92 11.59
N ARG A 9 19.27 1.76 11.97
CA ARG A 9 19.94 2.71 12.86
C ARG A 9 20.11 4.11 12.25
N ARG A 10 20.17 4.22 10.93
CA ARG A 10 20.35 5.50 10.22
C ARG A 10 19.04 6.14 9.75
N PHE A 11 18.08 5.31 9.38
CA PHE A 11 16.82 5.71 8.72
C PHE A 11 15.57 5.21 9.45
N GLY A 12 15.68 4.79 10.71
CA GLY A 12 14.56 4.27 11.49
C GLY A 12 13.36 5.22 11.57
N PHE A 13 13.59 6.54 11.42
CA PHE A 13 12.53 7.55 11.34
C PHE A 13 11.61 7.41 10.11
N LEU A 14 12.01 6.69 9.07
CA LEU A 14 11.18 6.38 7.90
C LEU A 14 10.18 5.26 8.17
N GLY A 15 10.29 4.53 9.28
CA GLY A 15 9.31 3.51 9.65
C GLY A 15 7.98 4.17 10.00
N ILE A 16 6.94 3.85 9.24
CA ILE A 16 5.57 4.34 9.48
C ILE A 16 4.87 3.35 10.43
N PRO A 17 4.65 3.72 11.70
CA PRO A 17 3.98 2.84 12.64
C PRO A 17 2.50 2.71 12.25
N GLY A 18 1.98 1.50 12.20
CA GLY A 18 0.62 1.22 11.77
C GLY A 18 0.41 1.35 10.26
N LEU A 19 1.46 1.22 9.44
CA LEU A 19 1.34 1.28 7.98
C LEU A 19 0.20 0.41 7.44
N ILE A 20 0.05 -0.83 7.93
CA ILE A 20 -1.02 -1.71 7.45
C ILE A 20 -2.40 -1.21 7.88
N ARG A 21 -2.52 -0.62 9.07
CA ARG A 21 -3.78 -0.01 9.52
C ARG A 21 -4.19 1.16 8.62
N ILE A 22 -3.20 1.95 8.20
CA ILE A 22 -3.41 3.04 7.23
C ILE A 22 -3.89 2.44 5.89
N ILE A 23 -3.20 1.42 5.36
CA ILE A 23 -3.59 0.75 4.12
C ILE A 23 -5.01 0.18 4.22
N VAL A 24 -5.34 -0.52 5.29
CA VAL A 24 -6.68 -1.07 5.54
C VAL A 24 -7.75 0.03 5.56
N GLY A 25 -7.50 1.13 6.28
CA GLY A 25 -8.44 2.26 6.36
C GLY A 25 -8.68 2.92 5.00
N PHE A 26 -7.61 3.19 4.24
CA PHE A 26 -7.73 3.75 2.90
C PHE A 26 -8.34 2.75 1.91
N SER A 27 -8.07 1.46 2.02
CA SER A 27 -8.72 0.45 1.17
C SER A 27 -10.22 0.36 1.42
N ALA A 28 -10.67 0.52 2.68
CA ALA A 28 -12.09 0.62 2.99
C ALA A 28 -12.70 1.88 2.34
N LEU A 29 -12.02 3.02 2.44
CA LEU A 29 -12.46 4.28 1.83
C LEU A 29 -12.54 4.17 0.30
N VAL A 30 -11.50 3.63 -0.34
CA VAL A 30 -11.44 3.43 -1.80
C VAL A 30 -12.53 2.47 -2.27
N PHE A 31 -12.82 1.42 -1.50
CA PHE A 31 -13.95 0.53 -1.79
C PHE A 31 -15.28 1.29 -1.79
N LEU A 32 -15.55 2.08 -0.75
CA LEU A 32 -16.79 2.87 -0.65
C LEU A 32 -16.91 3.88 -1.80
N LEU A 33 -15.82 4.60 -2.11
CA LEU A 33 -15.80 5.55 -3.21
C LEU A 33 -15.96 4.88 -4.58
N GLY A 34 -15.34 3.71 -4.77
CA GLY A 34 -15.51 2.89 -5.97
C GLY A 34 -16.91 2.31 -6.13
N TRP A 35 -17.60 2.03 -5.02
CA TRP A 35 -19.00 1.61 -5.04
C TRP A 35 -19.95 2.74 -5.46
N LEU A 36 -19.66 3.97 -5.03
CA LEU A 36 -20.43 5.17 -5.43
C LEU A 36 -20.10 5.60 -6.87
N ASN A 37 -18.84 5.48 -7.27
CA ASN A 37 -18.36 5.82 -8.60
C ASN A 37 -17.30 4.81 -9.06
N PRO A 38 -17.67 3.82 -9.90
CA PRO A 38 -16.74 2.80 -10.40
C PRO A 38 -15.50 3.37 -11.11
N ASP A 39 -15.63 4.53 -11.76
CA ASP A 39 -14.53 5.16 -12.47
C ASP A 39 -13.44 5.71 -11.53
N PHE A 40 -13.77 5.89 -10.24
CA PHE A 40 -12.83 6.39 -9.23
C PHE A 40 -11.61 5.47 -9.07
N ILE A 41 -11.81 4.15 -9.17
CA ILE A 41 -10.70 3.17 -9.08
C ILE A 41 -9.69 3.43 -10.21
N SER A 42 -10.16 3.77 -11.40
CA SER A 42 -9.31 4.06 -12.56
C SER A 42 -8.44 5.30 -12.39
N VAL A 43 -8.78 6.21 -11.46
CA VAL A 43 -8.01 7.42 -11.12
C VAL A 43 -6.82 7.08 -10.23
N LEU A 44 -6.95 6.02 -9.43
CA LEU A 44 -5.93 5.58 -8.47
C LEU A 44 -4.98 4.52 -9.02
N ASP A 45 -5.43 3.78 -10.04
CA ASP A 45 -4.70 2.69 -10.67
C ASP A 45 -3.37 3.14 -11.28
N LEU A 46 -2.36 2.28 -11.31
CA LEU A 46 -1.04 2.64 -11.83
C LEU A 46 -1.06 2.59 -13.38
N LYS A 47 -1.11 3.78 -14.00
CA LYS A 47 -1.07 3.95 -15.46
C LYS A 47 0.13 4.79 -15.89
N PRO A 48 1.22 4.19 -16.41
CA PRO A 48 2.46 4.88 -16.74
C PRO A 48 2.27 6.08 -17.67
N GLU A 49 1.38 5.98 -18.65
CA GLU A 49 1.09 7.05 -19.61
C GLU A 49 0.54 8.28 -18.87
N ARG A 50 -0.40 8.06 -17.94
CA ARG A 50 -1.00 9.13 -17.13
C ARG A 50 -0.01 9.74 -16.14
N VAL A 51 0.88 8.92 -15.58
CA VAL A 51 1.97 9.42 -14.72
C VAL A 51 2.88 10.38 -15.50
N ARG A 52 3.22 10.06 -16.76
CA ARG A 52 4.01 10.96 -17.64
C ARG A 52 3.26 12.27 -17.96
N HIS A 53 1.93 12.25 -17.89
CA HIS A 53 1.08 13.44 -18.05
C HIS A 53 0.83 14.22 -16.74
N GLY A 54 1.49 13.87 -15.64
CA GLY A 54 1.46 14.63 -14.38
C GLY A 54 0.68 13.98 -13.24
N GLU A 55 0.08 12.81 -13.45
CA GLU A 55 -0.70 12.10 -12.42
C GLU A 55 0.19 11.29 -11.46
N ILE A 56 1.11 11.97 -10.77
CA ILE A 56 2.16 11.36 -9.95
C ILE A 56 1.65 10.59 -8.72
N TRP A 57 0.44 10.88 -8.24
CA TRP A 57 -0.16 10.19 -7.10
C TRP A 57 -0.37 8.70 -7.39
N ARG A 58 -0.52 8.31 -8.67
CA ARG A 58 -0.66 6.92 -9.11
C ARG A 58 0.53 6.04 -8.74
N LEU A 59 1.68 6.62 -8.40
CA LEU A 59 2.86 5.89 -7.90
C LEU A 59 2.67 5.38 -6.46
N VAL A 60 1.62 5.82 -5.76
CA VAL A 60 1.35 5.46 -4.38
C VAL A 60 -0.06 4.88 -4.22
N THR A 61 -1.05 5.46 -4.88
CA THR A 61 -2.47 5.18 -4.57
C THR A 61 -2.94 3.77 -4.90
N TYR A 62 -2.29 3.09 -5.83
CA TYR A 62 -2.72 1.77 -6.29
C TYR A 62 -2.67 0.70 -5.18
N ILE A 63 -1.81 0.86 -4.17
CA ILE A 63 -1.71 -0.08 -3.04
C ILE A 63 -2.98 -0.13 -2.20
N PHE A 64 -3.82 0.91 -2.28
CA PHE A 64 -5.08 0.99 -1.54
C PHE A 64 -6.25 0.36 -2.31
N ILE A 65 -6.07 -0.02 -3.58
CA ILE A 65 -7.16 -0.56 -4.39
C ILE A 65 -7.49 -2.00 -3.93
N PRO A 66 -8.71 -2.24 -3.42
CA PRO A 66 -9.11 -3.57 -3.02
C PRO A 66 -9.25 -4.49 -4.23
N GLN A 67 -8.75 -5.72 -4.12
CA GLN A 67 -8.87 -6.76 -5.17
C GLN A 67 -10.22 -7.50 -5.09
N THR A 68 -11.29 -6.78 -4.76
CA THR A 68 -12.66 -7.33 -4.69
C THR A 68 -13.70 -6.22 -4.80
N VAL A 69 -14.82 -6.56 -5.43
CA VAL A 69 -16.02 -5.71 -5.51
C VAL A 69 -17.16 -6.21 -4.61
N SER A 70 -16.98 -7.38 -3.98
CA SER A 70 -18.01 -7.96 -3.11
C SER A 70 -18.01 -7.30 -1.75
N PHE A 71 -19.17 -6.74 -1.37
CA PHE A 71 -19.35 -6.04 -0.09
C PHE A 71 -19.09 -6.95 1.13
N LEU A 72 -19.52 -8.21 1.08
CA LEU A 72 -19.25 -9.13 2.18
C LEU A 72 -17.76 -9.54 2.19
N TRP A 73 -17.17 -9.75 1.01
CA TRP A 73 -15.79 -10.21 0.92
C TRP A 73 -14.78 -9.15 1.35
N ILE A 74 -15.03 -7.87 1.06
CA ILE A 74 -14.12 -6.79 1.47
C ILE A 74 -13.97 -6.72 2.99
N ILE A 75 -15.04 -6.98 3.75
CA ILE A 75 -14.99 -7.00 5.22
C ILE A 75 -14.01 -8.07 5.70
N PHE A 76 -14.09 -9.28 5.12
CA PHE A 76 -13.16 -10.37 5.43
C PHE A 76 -11.73 -10.04 5.03
N VAL A 77 -11.52 -9.48 3.83
CA VAL A 77 -10.18 -9.09 3.34
C VAL A 77 -9.55 -8.03 4.24
N LEU A 78 -10.28 -6.97 4.59
CA LEU A 78 -9.77 -5.89 5.44
C LEU A 78 -9.48 -6.38 6.87
N TRP A 79 -10.35 -7.22 7.43
CA TRP A 79 -10.12 -7.82 8.74
C TRP A 79 -8.85 -8.69 8.75
N PHE A 80 -8.70 -9.55 7.74
CA PHE A 80 -7.55 -10.43 7.62
C PHE A 80 -6.25 -9.65 7.39
N LEU A 81 -6.28 -8.64 6.50
CA LEU A 81 -5.15 -7.77 6.23
C LEU A 81 -4.73 -7.01 7.49
N TRP A 82 -5.68 -6.52 8.28
CA TRP A 82 -5.37 -5.86 9.55
C TRP A 82 -4.75 -6.84 10.56
N TRP A 83 -5.34 -8.03 10.72
CA TRP A 83 -4.87 -9.01 11.68
C TRP A 83 -3.45 -9.49 11.36
N ILE A 84 -3.19 -9.92 10.11
CA ILE A 84 -1.85 -10.30 9.66
C ILE A 84 -0.91 -9.11 9.71
N GLY A 85 -1.37 -7.93 9.27
CA GLY A 85 -0.58 -6.72 9.25
C GLY A 85 0.00 -6.36 10.61
N ASN A 86 -0.83 -6.40 11.66
CA ASN A 86 -0.35 -6.17 13.02
C ASN A 86 0.64 -7.24 13.49
N GLY A 87 0.39 -8.52 13.15
CA GLY A 87 1.30 -9.61 13.49
C GLY A 87 2.67 -9.43 12.83
N LEU A 88 2.67 -9.09 11.55
CA LEU A 88 3.86 -8.84 10.76
C LEU A 88 4.62 -7.60 11.24
N GLU A 89 3.91 -6.50 11.53
CA GLU A 89 4.53 -5.28 12.05
C GLU A 89 5.18 -5.52 13.43
N ARG A 90 4.57 -6.33 14.29
CA ARG A 90 5.17 -6.71 15.59
C ARG A 90 6.40 -7.60 15.41
N ALA A 91 6.39 -8.50 14.44
CA ALA A 91 7.50 -9.42 14.18
C ALA A 91 8.69 -8.73 13.48
N PHE A 92 8.42 -7.83 12.54
CA PHE A 92 9.45 -7.19 11.70
C PHE A 92 9.85 -5.80 12.20
N GLY A 93 8.99 -5.12 12.95
CA GLY A 93 9.12 -3.70 13.26
C GLY A 93 8.62 -2.80 12.12
N ALA A 94 8.17 -1.59 12.49
CA ALA A 94 7.59 -0.61 11.57
C ALA A 94 8.55 -0.22 10.43
N PHE A 95 9.84 -0.08 10.71
CA PHE A 95 10.84 0.29 9.71
C PHE A 95 10.98 -0.76 8.61
N ARG A 96 11.19 -2.03 8.98
CA ARG A 96 11.41 -3.11 7.99
C ARG A 96 10.17 -3.35 7.15
N LEU A 97 8.99 -3.26 7.77
CA LEU A 97 7.73 -3.38 7.06
C LEU A 97 7.54 -2.23 6.06
N THR A 98 7.84 -1.00 6.47
CA THR A 98 7.76 0.17 5.57
C THR A 98 8.74 0.03 4.42
N LEU A 99 9.98 -0.38 4.70
CA LEU A 99 10.99 -0.61 3.67
C LEU A 99 10.56 -1.70 2.68
N TYR A 100 9.96 -2.78 3.17
CA TYR A 100 9.41 -3.85 2.33
C TYR A 100 8.36 -3.31 1.34
N PHE A 101 7.41 -2.50 1.82
CA PHE A 101 6.43 -1.86 0.96
C PHE A 101 7.08 -0.89 -0.03
N LEU A 102 8.00 -0.03 0.41
CA LEU A 102 8.66 0.93 -0.48
C LEU A 102 9.45 0.25 -1.61
N VAL A 103 10.20 -0.80 -1.30
CA VAL A 103 10.95 -1.56 -2.31
C VAL A 103 9.99 -2.24 -3.28
N GLY A 104 8.91 -2.86 -2.77
CA GLY A 104 7.86 -3.42 -3.61
C GLY A 104 7.25 -2.37 -4.54
N MET A 105 6.96 -1.18 -4.02
CA MET A 105 6.36 -0.10 -4.80
C MET A 105 7.27 0.43 -5.90
N ILE A 106 8.56 0.60 -5.59
CA ILE A 106 9.57 1.00 -6.58
C ILE A 106 9.69 -0.09 -7.66
N GLY A 107 9.69 -1.37 -7.27
CA GLY A 107 9.74 -2.49 -8.21
C GLY A 107 8.52 -2.54 -9.13
N THR A 108 7.30 -2.44 -8.59
CA THR A 108 6.06 -2.37 -9.38
C THR A 108 6.07 -1.17 -10.32
N THR A 109 6.51 -0.01 -9.83
CA THR A 109 6.63 1.20 -10.66
C THR A 109 7.62 0.98 -11.80
N ALA A 110 8.82 0.48 -11.52
CA ALA A 110 9.82 0.24 -12.55
C ALA A 110 9.32 -0.76 -13.60
N ALA A 111 8.68 -1.85 -13.16
CA ALA A 111 8.08 -2.85 -14.05
C ALA A 111 6.93 -2.30 -14.90
N ALA A 112 6.16 -1.34 -14.39
CA ALA A 112 5.08 -0.73 -15.16
C ALA A 112 5.60 0.18 -16.30
N PHE A 113 6.80 0.73 -16.17
CA PHE A 113 7.38 1.66 -17.17
C PHE A 113 8.26 0.98 -18.23
N PHE A 114 8.47 -0.34 -18.12
CA PHE A 114 9.26 -1.15 -19.05
C PHE A 114 8.33 -2.03 -19.89
#